data_AF-A0A2A4Q890-F1
#
_entry.id   AF-A0A2A4Q890-F1
#
_cell.length_a   1.000
_cell.length_b   1.000
_cell.length_c   1.000
_cell.angle_alpha   90.00
_cell.angle_beta   90.00
_cell.angle_gamma   90.00
#
_symmetry.space_group_name_H-M   'P 1'
#
loop_
_entity.id
_entity.type
_entity.pdbx_description
1 polymer ?
#
loop_
_entity_poly.entity_id
_entity_poly.type
_entity_poly.pdbx_seq_one_letter_code
_entity_poly.pdbx_strand_id
1 'polypeptide(L)'
;MPKAKYVYQDLLDRQIRVTNIVGYAIVAVFGVIFLVSKFIFSIEHPLINITAGFLVASLANLLLYRLHKKIFLTYQFIIIMTFMVILIMSWYSGGLRSPAIFMLTTVPVAAFSTSQKQGVAWSVTVFIAIIVTLLCDSMLPESIIAEQHQLRFSFILLLLVIGIIIMLSYLVNESAFSTHRKLDRDRKQLEDKSIRLENLTTLLNYSNDLMCIIEQDNLMINDLNPVFKLHLGYELSEVRGKHMVDFIKSEEATPDLEKDLKSLQDDQVYEFSCTMLSKSGAETIFHWVAIAKNGIIHASARMNIC
;
A
#
# COMPACT_ATOMS: atom_id res chain seq x y z
N MET A 1 -5.59 0.37 -14.58
CA MET A 1 -5.03 1.66 -14.11
C MET A 1 -5.66 2.29 -12.85
N PRO A 2 -6.90 2.01 -12.38
CA PRO A 2 -7.47 2.71 -11.21
C PRO A 2 -6.88 2.28 -9.84
N LYS A 3 -6.41 1.03 -9.70
CA LYS A 3 -5.81 0.53 -8.44
C LYS A 3 -4.54 1.26 -8.02
N ALA A 4 -3.66 1.59 -8.98
CA ALA A 4 -2.39 2.29 -8.67
C ALA A 4 -2.63 3.70 -8.13
N LYS A 5 -3.67 4.39 -8.61
CA LYS A 5 -4.06 5.73 -8.15
C LYS A 5 -4.59 5.72 -6.71
N TYR A 6 -5.35 4.68 -6.34
CA TYR A 6 -5.92 4.53 -5.00
C TYR A 6 -4.85 4.21 -3.94
N VAL A 7 -3.89 3.33 -4.27
CA VAL A 7 -2.77 3.01 -3.38
C VAL A 7 -1.90 4.25 -3.12
N TYR A 8 -1.65 5.06 -4.15
CA TYR A 8 -0.92 6.32 -3.99
C TYR A 8 -1.65 7.31 -3.08
N GLN A 9 -2.98 7.40 -3.15
CA GLN A 9 -3.78 8.28 -2.30
C GLN A 9 -3.76 7.83 -0.83
N ASP A 10 -3.93 6.54 -0.54
CA ASP A 10 -3.88 6.00 0.83
C ASP A 10 -2.50 6.23 1.48
N LEU A 11 -1.42 6.04 0.72
CA LEU A 11 -0.06 6.32 1.19
C LEU A 11 0.16 7.81 1.46
N LEU A 12 -0.35 8.69 0.59
CA LEU A 12 -0.25 10.14 0.74
C LEU A 12 -1.03 10.62 1.97
N ASP A 13 -2.28 10.19 2.14
CA ASP A 13 -3.14 10.54 3.28
C ASP A 13 -2.56 10.09 4.61
N ARG A 14 -1.93 8.93 4.61
CA ARG A 14 -1.20 8.43 5.77
C ARG A 14 0.01 9.30 6.09
N GLN A 15 0.82 9.64 5.09
CA GLN A 15 2.00 10.50 5.27
C GLN A 15 1.57 11.87 5.81
N ILE A 16 0.48 12.44 5.31
CA ILE A 16 -0.12 13.69 5.81
C ILE A 16 -0.46 13.59 7.29
N ARG A 17 -1.17 12.51 7.69
CA ARG A 17 -1.58 12.32 9.07
C ARG A 17 -0.38 12.26 10.00
N VAL A 18 0.64 11.49 9.63
CA VAL A 18 1.88 11.36 10.41
C VAL A 18 2.60 12.70 10.51
N THR A 19 2.82 13.40 9.39
CA THR A 19 3.47 14.72 9.39
C THR A 19 2.73 15.73 10.26
N ASN A 20 1.41 15.76 10.22
CA ASN A 20 0.61 16.66 11.06
C ASN A 20 0.73 16.30 12.54
N ILE A 21 0.62 15.03 12.91
CA ILE A 21 0.76 14.58 14.31
C ILE A 21 2.15 14.94 14.84
N VAL A 22 3.21 14.66 14.06
CA VAL A 22 4.59 15.01 14.42
C VAL A 22 4.76 16.52 14.56
N GLY A 23 4.23 17.31 13.62
CA GLY A 23 4.27 18.78 13.67
C GLY A 23 3.58 19.35 14.90
N TYR A 24 2.36 18.87 15.23
CA TYR A 24 1.65 19.29 16.43
C TYR A 24 2.38 18.87 17.72
N ALA A 25 2.99 17.68 17.74
CA ALA A 25 3.79 17.24 18.89
C ALA A 25 4.99 18.17 19.13
N ILE A 26 5.72 18.56 18.08
CA ILE A 26 6.82 19.52 18.17
C ILE A 26 6.32 20.87 18.70
N VAL A 27 5.22 21.40 18.14
CA VAL A 27 4.66 22.69 18.59
C VAL A 27 4.21 22.63 20.06
N ALA A 28 3.55 21.54 20.48
CA ALA A 28 3.13 21.37 21.87
C ALA A 28 4.32 21.39 22.84
N VAL A 29 5.40 20.69 22.47
CA VAL A 29 6.65 20.63 23.23
C VAL A 29 7.28 22.00 23.40
N PHE A 30 7.50 22.71 22.29
CA PHE A 30 8.09 24.05 22.35
C PHE A 30 7.16 25.03 23.06
N GLY A 31 5.85 24.80 23.03
CA GLY A 31 4.86 25.54 23.81
C GLY A 31 5.04 25.32 25.32
N VAL A 32 5.23 24.08 25.77
CA VAL A 32 5.52 23.77 27.17
C VAL A 32 6.85 24.41 27.60
N ILE A 33 7.89 24.28 26.78
CA ILE A 33 9.20 24.92 27.04
C ILE A 33 9.04 26.44 27.19
N PHE A 34 8.32 27.07 26.27
CA PHE A 34 8.03 28.51 26.31
C PHE A 34 7.28 28.92 27.59
N LEU A 35 6.22 28.18 27.97
CA LEU A 35 5.45 28.46 29.17
C LEU A 35 6.29 28.31 30.44
N VAL A 36 7.06 27.24 30.53
CA VAL A 36 7.95 26.96 31.66
C VAL A 36 9.03 28.05 31.76
N SER A 37 9.69 28.40 30.65
CA SER A 37 10.71 29.45 30.62
C SER A 37 10.18 30.83 30.98
N LYS A 38 8.95 31.17 30.54
CA LYS A 38 8.34 32.49 30.80
C LYS A 38 7.75 32.61 32.21
N PHE A 39 6.97 31.62 32.66
CA PHE A 39 6.21 31.72 33.92
C PHE A 39 6.93 31.16 35.13
N ILE A 40 7.73 30.09 34.98
CA ILE A 40 8.41 29.45 36.11
C ILE A 40 9.79 30.06 36.33
N PHE A 41 10.52 30.35 35.24
CA PHE A 41 11.88 30.85 35.32
C PHE A 41 12.01 32.37 35.13
N SER A 42 10.92 33.07 34.77
CA SER A 42 10.87 34.53 34.56
C SER A 42 12.06 35.06 33.76
N ILE A 43 12.47 34.33 32.73
CA ILE A 43 13.63 34.69 31.91
C ILE A 43 13.20 35.86 31.02
N GLU A 44 13.86 37.01 31.12
CA GLU A 44 13.66 38.15 30.21
C GLU A 44 14.77 38.20 29.17
N HIS A 45 14.89 37.14 28.38
CA HIS A 45 15.91 37.03 27.33
C HIS A 45 15.27 37.00 25.94
N PRO A 46 15.92 37.59 24.90
CA PRO A 46 15.47 37.51 23.49
C PRO A 46 15.14 36.10 23.00
N LEU A 47 15.67 35.07 23.64
CA LEU A 47 15.39 33.65 23.37
C LEU A 47 13.89 33.31 23.46
N ILE A 48 13.15 33.94 24.38
CA ILE A 48 11.71 33.71 24.54
C ILE A 48 10.91 34.30 23.37
N ASN A 49 11.36 35.43 22.81
CA ASN A 49 10.72 36.01 21.64
C ASN A 49 11.03 35.19 20.37
N ILE A 50 12.25 34.65 20.25
CA ILE A 50 12.63 33.77 19.14
C ILE A 50 11.82 32.47 19.17
N THR A 51 11.67 31.85 20.34
CA THR A 51 10.86 30.63 20.50
C THR A 51 9.36 30.89 20.26
N ALA A 52 8.83 32.05 20.69
CA ALA A 52 7.46 32.47 20.34
C ALA A 52 7.27 32.64 18.82
N GLY A 53 8.21 33.31 18.14
CA GLY A 53 8.19 33.47 16.69
C GLY A 53 8.21 32.13 15.95
N PHE A 54 9.00 31.17 16.44
CA PHE A 54 9.00 29.80 15.92
C PHE A 54 7.66 29.08 16.09
N LEU A 55 7.01 29.22 17.26
CA LEU A 55 5.70 28.60 17.51
C LEU A 55 4.66 29.13 16.53
N VAL A 56 4.62 30.45 16.34
CA VAL A 56 3.69 31.10 15.40
C VAL A 56 4.00 30.67 13.97
N ALA A 57 5.27 30.68 13.54
CA ALA A 57 5.66 30.27 12.20
C ALA A 57 5.34 28.80 11.92
N SER A 58 5.55 27.92 12.90
CA SER A 58 5.27 26.49 12.77
C SER A 58 3.76 26.20 12.71
N LEU A 59 2.97 26.88 13.53
CA LEU A 59 1.51 26.76 13.51
C LEU A 59 0.93 27.33 12.20
N ALA A 60 1.43 28.47 11.75
CA ALA A 60 1.05 29.09 10.48
C ALA A 60 1.37 28.16 9.31
N ASN A 61 2.55 27.52 9.30
CA ASN A 61 2.94 26.57 8.25
C ASN A 61 2.06 25.30 8.25
N LEU A 62 1.69 24.78 9.43
CA LEU A 62 0.74 23.67 9.56
C LEU A 62 -0.68 24.03 9.08
N LEU A 63 -1.09 25.30 9.23
CA LEU A 63 -2.37 25.80 8.71
C LEU A 63 -2.31 26.06 7.18
N LEU A 64 -1.19 26.61 6.70
CA LEU A 64 -0.91 26.85 5.27
C LEU A 64 -0.85 25.56 4.45
N TYR A 65 -0.66 24.42 5.10
CA TYR A 65 -0.79 23.11 4.48
C TYR A 65 -2.11 22.94 3.70
N ARG A 66 -3.23 23.51 4.20
CA ARG A 66 -4.53 23.48 3.51
C ARG A 66 -4.52 24.20 2.16
N LEU A 67 -3.60 25.14 1.94
CA LEU A 67 -3.47 25.94 0.72
C LEU A 67 -2.46 25.34 -0.27
N HIS A 68 -1.29 24.88 0.21
CA HIS A 68 -0.19 24.52 -0.69
C HIS A 68 -0.29 23.12 -1.33
N LYS A 69 -1.05 22.19 -0.74
CA LYS A 69 -1.16 20.77 -1.17
C LYS A 69 0.18 20.03 -1.37
N LYS A 70 1.31 20.62 -0.95
CA LYS A 70 2.68 20.08 -1.06
C LYS A 70 3.23 19.79 0.33
N ILE A 71 3.09 18.53 0.75
CA ILE A 71 3.48 18.04 2.09
C ILE A 71 4.98 18.17 2.32
N PHE A 72 5.77 17.83 1.30
CA PHE A 72 7.22 17.80 1.37
C PHE A 72 7.82 19.16 1.78
N LEU A 73 7.28 20.25 1.25
CA LEU A 73 7.76 21.61 1.56
C LEU A 73 7.42 22.02 2.99
N THR A 74 6.20 21.71 3.43
CA THR A 74 5.71 22.00 4.79
C THR A 74 6.60 21.33 5.82
N TYR A 75 6.93 20.07 5.58
CA TYR A 75 7.77 19.27 6.46
C TYR A 75 9.22 19.76 6.51
N GLN A 76 9.82 20.03 5.35
CA GLN A 76 11.20 20.50 5.29
C GLN A 76 11.36 21.85 6.01
N PHE A 77 10.38 22.74 5.89
CA PHE A 77 10.35 23.98 6.64
C PHE A 77 10.30 23.74 8.16
N ILE A 78 9.41 22.87 8.65
CA ILE A 78 9.29 22.56 10.09
C ILE A 78 10.60 22.01 10.64
N ILE A 79 11.24 21.06 9.95
CA ILE A 79 12.49 20.48 10.43
C ILE A 79 13.62 21.51 10.48
N ILE A 80 13.79 22.31 9.43
CA ILE A 80 14.84 23.34 9.39
C ILE A 80 14.65 24.36 10.51
N MET A 81 13.41 24.82 10.70
CA MET A 81 13.09 25.78 11.76
C MET A 81 13.29 25.18 13.16
N THR A 82 12.88 23.92 13.36
CA THR A 82 13.06 23.21 14.63
C THR A 82 14.54 23.04 14.96
N PHE A 83 15.34 22.63 13.98
CA PHE A 83 16.79 22.51 14.12
C PHE A 83 17.45 23.85 14.47
N MET A 84 17.11 24.94 13.78
CA MET A 84 17.64 26.27 14.09
C MET A 84 17.30 26.72 15.51
N VAL A 85 16.07 26.52 15.96
CA VAL A 85 15.66 26.93 17.31
C VAL A 85 16.38 26.13 18.38
N ILE A 86 16.56 24.81 18.19
CA ILE A 86 17.31 23.98 19.13
C ILE A 86 18.78 24.42 19.19
N LEU A 87 19.39 24.76 18.04
CA LEU A 87 20.77 25.27 18.01
C LEU A 87 20.91 26.60 18.76
N ILE A 88 20.02 27.56 18.48
CA ILE A 88 20.01 28.85 19.18
C ILE A 88 19.81 28.63 20.68
N MET A 89 18.86 27.78 21.05
CA MET A 89 18.58 27.46 22.45
C MET A 89 19.77 26.78 23.14
N SER A 90 20.45 25.85 22.48
CA SER A 90 21.66 25.21 22.99
C SER A 90 22.79 26.22 23.17
N TRP A 91 23.03 27.08 22.18
CA TRP A 91 24.07 28.11 22.23
C TRP A 91 23.92 29.03 23.45
N TYR A 92 22.69 29.45 23.72
CA TYR A 92 22.36 30.39 24.79
C TYR A 92 22.16 29.74 26.18
N SER A 93 22.06 28.41 26.25
CA SER A 93 21.89 27.68 27.52
C SER A 93 23.17 27.02 28.02
N GLY A 94 24.33 27.37 27.46
CA GLY A 94 25.64 26.85 27.86
C GLY A 94 26.15 25.68 27.00
N GLY A 95 25.71 25.60 25.73
CA GLY A 95 26.20 24.64 24.73
C GLY A 95 26.09 23.19 25.21
N LEU A 96 27.24 22.50 25.24
CA LEU A 96 27.40 21.09 25.64
C LEU A 96 26.97 20.77 27.07
N ARG A 97 26.96 21.77 27.95
CA ARG A 97 26.53 21.61 29.34
C ARG A 97 25.01 21.65 29.48
N SER A 98 24.31 22.09 28.43
CA SER A 98 22.86 22.15 28.40
C SER A 98 22.24 20.84 27.92
N PRO A 99 21.21 20.33 28.61
CA PRO A 99 20.41 19.23 28.08
C PRO A 99 19.67 19.54 26.77
N ALA A 100 19.64 20.82 26.35
CA ALA A 100 19.06 21.23 25.07
C ALA A 100 19.69 20.52 23.87
N ILE A 101 20.94 20.07 23.96
CA ILE A 101 21.58 19.29 22.90
C ILE A 101 20.92 17.94 22.69
N PHE A 102 20.38 17.31 23.73
CA PHE A 102 19.64 16.06 23.56
C PHE A 102 18.38 16.26 22.72
N MET A 103 17.82 17.48 22.65
CA MET A 103 16.71 17.75 21.72
C MET A 103 17.14 17.65 20.25
N LEU A 104 18.42 17.85 19.90
CA LEU A 104 18.88 17.64 18.52
C LEU A 104 18.68 16.19 18.08
N THR A 105 18.72 15.23 18.99
CA THR A 105 18.49 13.81 18.68
C THR A 105 17.04 13.51 18.25
N THR A 106 16.09 14.39 18.58
CA THR A 106 14.69 14.25 18.14
C THR A 106 14.51 14.58 16.66
N VAL A 107 15.39 15.43 16.09
CA VAL A 107 15.30 15.87 14.69
C VAL A 107 15.49 14.71 13.70
N PRO A 108 16.51 13.84 13.84
CA PRO A 108 16.64 12.66 12.98
C PRO A 108 15.50 11.66 13.15
N VAL A 109 15.01 11.45 14.38
CA VAL A 109 13.87 10.53 14.64
C VAL A 109 12.62 11.04 13.93
N ALA A 110 12.35 12.34 14.00
CA ALA A 110 11.29 12.98 13.22
C ALA A 110 11.55 12.84 11.71
N ALA A 111 12.80 13.04 11.24
CA ALA A 111 13.22 12.86 9.83
C ALA A 111 12.95 11.44 9.29
N PHE A 112 13.27 10.41 10.07
CA PHE A 112 13.05 9.01 9.72
C PHE A 112 11.57 8.64 9.61
N SER A 113 10.68 9.31 10.35
CA SER A 113 9.24 9.10 10.23
C SER A 113 8.68 9.44 8.84
N THR A 114 9.38 10.30 8.09
CA THR A 114 8.94 10.74 6.76
C THR A 114 9.72 10.07 5.63
N SER A 115 11.04 9.99 5.73
CA SER A 115 11.85 9.32 4.70
C SER A 115 13.18 8.84 5.25
N GLN A 116 13.60 7.64 4.83
CA GLN A 116 14.91 7.07 5.20
C GLN A 116 16.08 7.95 4.73
N LYS A 117 16.00 8.52 3.51
CA LYS A 117 17.07 9.40 2.97
C LYS A 117 17.20 10.69 3.79
N GLN A 118 16.07 11.29 4.19
CA GLN A 118 16.08 12.49 5.01
C GLN A 118 16.55 12.19 6.44
N GLY A 119 16.16 11.06 7.01
CA GLY A 119 16.64 10.60 8.32
C GLY A 119 18.16 10.54 8.39
N VAL A 120 18.80 9.89 7.41
CA VAL A 120 20.27 9.80 7.35
C VAL A 120 20.91 11.18 7.17
N ALA A 121 20.40 12.02 6.26
CA ALA A 121 20.95 13.36 6.03
C ALA A 121 20.90 14.23 7.30
N TRP A 122 19.78 14.20 8.02
CA TRP A 122 19.62 14.95 9.27
C TRP A 122 20.42 14.37 10.42
N SER A 123 20.61 13.05 10.50
CA SER A 123 21.54 12.43 11.46
C SER A 123 22.97 12.94 11.28
N VAL A 124 23.45 12.97 10.02
CA VAL A 124 24.79 13.50 9.70
C VAL A 124 24.88 14.99 10.06
N THR A 125 23.84 15.77 9.74
CA THR A 125 23.79 17.21 10.05
C THR A 125 23.85 17.48 11.54
N VAL A 126 23.09 16.72 12.34
CA VAL A 126 23.11 16.81 13.81
C VAL A 126 24.47 16.41 14.38
N PHE A 127 25.08 15.34 13.86
CA PHE A 127 26.40 14.91 14.29
C PHE A 127 27.46 15.99 14.03
N ILE A 128 27.43 16.61 12.84
CA ILE A 128 28.29 17.75 12.51
C ILE A 128 28.02 18.92 13.46
N ALA A 129 26.76 19.24 13.74
CA ALA A 129 26.41 20.34 14.63
C ALA A 129 26.93 20.15 16.06
N ILE A 130 26.90 18.91 16.57
CA ILE A 130 27.46 18.56 17.89
C ILE A 130 28.99 18.75 17.88
N ILE A 131 29.68 18.30 16.82
CA ILE A 131 31.13 18.50 16.65
C ILE A 131 31.47 20.00 16.59
N VAL A 132 30.71 20.78 15.82
CA VAL A 132 30.92 22.24 15.72
C VAL A 132 30.73 22.90 17.09
N THR A 133 29.71 22.49 17.84
CA THR A 133 29.47 23.00 19.20
C THR A 133 30.62 22.65 20.15
N LEU A 134 31.22 21.46 20.00
CA LEU A 134 32.41 21.05 20.77
C LEU A 134 33.65 21.90 20.43
N LEU A 135 33.87 22.21 19.15
CA LEU A 135 34.99 23.04 18.72
C LEU A 135 34.82 24.50 19.16
N CYS A 136 33.59 24.98 19.29
CA CYS A 136 33.27 26.34 19.71
C CYS A 136 33.06 26.50 21.23
N ASP A 137 33.38 25.50 22.06
CA ASP A 137 33.10 25.53 23.51
C ASP A 137 33.69 26.76 24.21
N SER A 138 34.85 27.25 23.75
CA SER A 138 35.52 28.46 24.27
C SER A 138 34.85 29.79 23.89
N MET A 139 33.97 29.80 22.89
CA MET A 139 33.27 31.00 22.38
C MET A 139 31.82 31.09 22.91
N LEU A 140 31.41 30.16 23.77
CA LEU A 140 30.03 30.11 24.28
C LEU A 140 29.80 31.17 25.36
N PRO A 141 28.67 31.89 25.31
CA PRO A 141 28.28 32.81 26.37
C PRO A 141 27.94 32.05 27.67
N GLU A 142 28.00 32.76 28.79
CA GLU A 142 27.49 32.24 30.06
C GLU A 142 26.01 31.86 29.94
N SER A 143 25.62 30.78 30.61
CA SER A 143 24.25 30.27 30.57
C SER A 143 23.27 31.29 31.13
N ILE A 144 22.21 31.58 30.37
CA ILE A 144 21.10 32.45 30.81
C ILE A 144 20.32 31.81 31.98
N ILE A 145 20.43 30.49 32.15
CA ILE A 145 19.73 29.76 33.21
C ILE A 145 20.54 29.90 34.49
N ALA A 146 19.96 30.58 35.49
CA ALA A 146 20.54 30.72 36.81
C ALA A 146 20.92 29.36 37.43
N GLU A 147 22.07 29.29 38.11
CA GLU A 147 22.61 28.05 38.67
C GLU A 147 21.60 27.30 39.57
N GLN A 148 20.81 28.04 40.35
CA GLN A 148 19.76 27.49 41.23
C GLN A 148 18.62 26.75 40.48
N HIS A 149 18.46 27.02 39.19
CA HIS A 149 17.36 26.54 38.35
C HIS A 149 17.82 25.50 37.31
N GLN A 150 19.13 25.34 37.13
CA GLN A 150 19.72 24.50 36.09
C GLN A 150 19.29 23.03 36.22
N LEU A 151 19.26 22.48 37.43
CA LEU A 151 18.86 21.08 37.65
C LEU A 151 17.39 20.84 37.33
N ARG A 152 16.49 21.73 37.78
CA ARG A 152 15.04 21.61 37.52
C ARG A 152 14.73 21.72 36.03
N PHE A 153 15.37 22.68 35.37
CA PHE A 153 15.25 22.85 33.92
C PHE A 153 15.73 21.62 33.16
N SER A 154 16.90 21.10 33.55
CA SER A 154 17.51 19.91 32.93
C SER A 154 16.63 18.68 33.04
N PHE A 155 16.05 18.45 34.22
CA PHE A 155 15.16 17.32 34.47
C PHE A 155 13.89 17.36 33.63
N ILE A 156 13.22 18.52 33.59
CA ILE A 156 12.00 18.71 32.78
C ILE A 156 12.29 18.47 31.30
N LEU A 157 13.41 18.99 30.80
CA LEU A 157 13.78 18.89 29.40
C LEU A 157 14.12 17.44 29.00
N LEU A 158 14.86 16.71 29.83
CA LEU A 158 15.17 15.30 29.59
C LEU A 158 13.91 14.43 29.59
N LEU A 159 13.00 14.64 30.55
CA LEU A 159 11.71 13.94 30.61
C LEU A 159 10.92 14.16 29.31
N LEU A 160 10.90 15.40 28.84
CA LEU A 160 10.21 15.77 27.62
C LEU A 160 10.84 15.10 26.38
N VAL A 161 12.18 15.09 26.27
CA VAL A 161 12.89 14.43 25.15
C VAL A 161 12.59 12.95 25.10
N ILE A 162 12.64 12.25 26.24
CA ILE A 162 12.31 10.82 26.32
C ILE A 162 10.86 10.58 25.91
N GLY A 163 9.93 11.41 26.39
CA GLY A 163 8.52 11.35 26.01
C GLY A 163 8.30 11.46 24.50
N ILE A 164 9.01 12.38 23.83
CA ILE A 164 8.96 12.52 22.37
C ILE A 164 9.49 11.28 21.67
N ILE A 165 10.65 10.76 22.10
CA ILE A 165 11.26 9.60 21.46
C ILE A 165 10.33 8.39 21.56
N ILE A 166 9.70 8.16 22.71
CA ILE A 166 8.73 7.09 22.91
C ILE A 166 7.49 7.30 22.03
N MET A 167 6.93 8.51 21.99
CA MET A 167 5.77 8.84 21.17
C MET A 167 6.04 8.64 19.67
N LEU A 168 7.19 9.14 19.18
CA LEU A 168 7.59 8.99 17.79
C LEU A 168 7.84 7.52 17.43
N SER A 169 8.50 6.77 18.32
CA SER A 169 8.74 5.33 18.15
C SER A 169 7.43 4.54 18.06
N TYR A 170 6.45 4.85 18.92
CA TYR A 170 5.12 4.24 18.87
C TYR A 170 4.41 4.54 17.54
N LEU A 171 4.40 5.80 17.11
CA LEU A 171 3.76 6.23 15.87
C LEU A 171 4.35 5.54 14.64
N VAL A 172 5.68 5.44 14.57
CA VAL A 172 6.39 4.75 13.48
C VAL A 172 6.05 3.26 13.48
N ASN A 173 6.07 2.60 14.64
CA ASN A 173 5.75 1.18 14.74
C ASN A 173 4.31 0.86 14.34
N GLU A 174 3.33 1.63 14.82
CA GLU A 174 1.92 1.47 14.42
C GLU A 174 1.77 1.60 12.89
N SER A 175 2.56 2.52 12.30
CA SER A 175 2.55 2.73 10.87
C SER A 175 3.17 1.54 10.08
N ALA A 176 4.23 0.93 10.59
CA ALA A 176 4.87 -0.22 9.96
C ALA A 176 3.97 -1.48 10.03
N PHE A 177 3.41 -1.78 11.21
CA PHE A 177 2.64 -3.00 11.44
C PHE A 177 1.37 -3.09 10.61
N SER A 178 0.66 -1.97 10.44
CA SER A 178 -0.58 -1.95 9.66
C SER A 178 -0.35 -2.14 8.16
N THR A 179 0.82 -1.74 7.62
CA THR A 179 1.20 -2.04 6.23
C THR A 179 1.46 -3.53 6.03
N HIS A 180 2.25 -4.14 6.92
CA HIS A 180 2.53 -5.57 6.87
C HIS A 180 1.25 -6.39 6.97
N ARG A 181 0.38 -6.08 7.93
CA ARG A 181 -0.92 -6.77 8.05
C ARG A 181 -1.81 -6.64 6.82
N LYS A 182 -1.80 -5.50 6.11
CA LYS A 182 -2.55 -5.33 4.85
C LYS A 182 -1.96 -6.24 3.76
N LEU A 183 -0.63 -6.23 3.58
CA LEU A 183 0.06 -7.09 2.61
C LEU A 183 -0.17 -8.58 2.86
N ASP A 184 -0.09 -9.01 4.12
CA ASP A 184 -0.32 -10.41 4.49
C ASP A 184 -1.76 -10.85 4.19
N ARG A 185 -2.74 -9.98 4.43
CA ARG A 185 -4.14 -10.24 4.07
C ARG A 185 -4.34 -10.35 2.56
N ASP A 186 -3.78 -9.42 1.79
CA ASP A 186 -3.89 -9.41 0.33
C ASP A 186 -3.24 -10.66 -0.27
N ARG A 187 -2.09 -11.08 0.26
CA ARG A 187 -1.42 -12.33 -0.12
C ARG A 187 -2.30 -13.54 0.15
N LYS A 188 -2.88 -13.64 1.36
CA LYS A 188 -3.76 -14.76 1.71
C LYS A 188 -4.99 -14.83 0.79
N GLN A 189 -5.59 -13.69 0.46
CA GLN A 189 -6.72 -13.64 -0.48
C GLN A 189 -6.35 -14.08 -1.90
N LEU A 190 -5.13 -13.79 -2.35
CA LEU A 190 -4.63 -14.26 -3.64
C LEU A 190 -4.38 -15.77 -3.64
N GLU A 191 -3.78 -16.30 -2.56
CA GLU A 191 -3.57 -17.74 -2.37
C GLU A 191 -4.92 -18.47 -2.35
N ASP A 192 -5.90 -18.01 -1.58
CA ASP A 192 -7.25 -18.60 -1.53
C ASP A 192 -7.94 -18.60 -2.91
N LYS A 193 -7.78 -17.52 -3.70
CA LYS A 193 -8.31 -17.45 -5.07
C LYS A 193 -7.58 -18.42 -6.01
N SER A 194 -6.26 -18.55 -5.87
CA SER A 194 -5.46 -19.49 -6.65
C SER A 194 -5.91 -20.93 -6.39
N ILE A 195 -6.03 -21.30 -5.11
CA ILE A 195 -6.51 -22.63 -4.70
C ILE A 195 -7.92 -22.88 -5.23
N ARG A 196 -8.82 -21.88 -5.18
CA ARG A 196 -10.17 -22.02 -5.72
C ARG A 196 -10.17 -22.24 -7.23
N LEU A 197 -9.33 -21.52 -7.99
CA LEU A 197 -9.19 -21.71 -9.43
C LEU A 197 -8.61 -23.09 -9.74
N GLU A 198 -7.58 -23.52 -9.02
CA GLU A 198 -6.97 -24.84 -9.17
C GLU A 198 -7.98 -25.96 -8.90
N ASN A 199 -8.79 -25.84 -7.85
CA ASN A 199 -9.86 -26.79 -7.55
C ASN A 199 -10.91 -26.84 -8.66
N LEU A 200 -11.31 -25.69 -9.22
CA LEU A 200 -12.25 -25.65 -10.35
C LEU A 200 -11.66 -26.29 -11.61
N THR A 201 -10.40 -25.99 -11.94
CA THR A 201 -9.68 -26.61 -13.06
C THR A 201 -9.56 -28.12 -12.85
N THR A 202 -9.30 -28.56 -11.62
CA THR A 202 -9.24 -29.98 -11.25
C THR A 202 -10.59 -30.65 -11.46
N LEU A 203 -11.69 -30.06 -10.98
CA LEU A 203 -13.04 -30.59 -11.19
C LEU A 203 -13.40 -30.71 -12.69
N LEU A 204 -13.04 -29.72 -13.50
CA LEU A 204 -13.26 -29.76 -14.95
C LEU A 204 -12.41 -30.84 -15.64
N ASN A 205 -11.16 -31.00 -15.22
CA ASN A 205 -10.22 -31.95 -15.82
C ASN A 205 -10.52 -33.42 -15.46
N TYR A 206 -11.11 -33.66 -14.28
CA TYR A 206 -11.49 -35.00 -13.82
C TYR A 206 -12.97 -35.34 -14.08
N SER A 207 -13.76 -34.41 -14.62
CA SER A 207 -15.08 -34.74 -15.15
C SER A 207 -14.95 -35.81 -16.25
N ASN A 208 -15.87 -36.77 -16.31
CA ASN A 208 -15.91 -37.76 -17.39
C ASN A 208 -16.66 -37.26 -18.64
N ASP A 209 -17.33 -36.11 -18.52
CA ASP A 209 -18.11 -35.50 -19.59
C ASP A 209 -17.17 -34.66 -20.48
N LEU A 210 -17.40 -34.66 -21.79
CA LEU A 210 -16.75 -33.70 -22.68
C LEU A 210 -17.23 -32.31 -22.28
N MET A 211 -16.32 -31.37 -21.97
CA MET A 211 -16.70 -30.01 -21.61
C MET A 211 -15.93 -29.03 -22.46
N CYS A 212 -16.63 -28.06 -23.03
CA CYS A 212 -16.02 -27.02 -23.84
C CYS A 212 -16.74 -25.68 -23.69
N ILE A 213 -15.98 -24.63 -24.00
CA ILE A 213 -16.43 -23.25 -24.03
C ILE A 213 -16.33 -22.82 -25.49
N ILE A 214 -17.44 -22.36 -26.04
CA ILE A 214 -17.57 -22.01 -27.45
C ILE A 214 -17.97 -20.53 -27.53
N GLU A 215 -17.38 -19.78 -28.44
CA GLU A 215 -17.83 -18.42 -28.76
C GLU A 215 -19.13 -18.48 -29.58
N GLN A 216 -20.16 -17.73 -29.15
CA GLN A 216 -21.51 -17.88 -29.69
C GLN A 216 -21.61 -17.41 -31.15
N ASP A 217 -20.89 -16.36 -31.54
CA ASP A 217 -21.01 -15.74 -32.86
C ASP A 217 -20.47 -16.63 -33.99
N ASN A 218 -19.34 -17.31 -33.74
CA ASN A 218 -18.59 -18.05 -34.74
C ASN A 218 -18.48 -19.55 -34.43
N LEU A 219 -19.06 -20.02 -33.32
CA LEU A 219 -19.03 -21.41 -32.84
C LEU A 219 -17.61 -21.99 -32.72
N MET A 220 -16.62 -21.14 -32.44
CA MET A 220 -15.23 -21.53 -32.25
C MET A 220 -14.98 -22.01 -30.83
N ILE A 221 -14.27 -23.12 -30.69
CA ILE A 221 -13.96 -23.70 -29.39
C ILE A 221 -12.81 -22.91 -28.73
N ASN A 222 -13.12 -22.15 -27.68
CA ASN A 222 -12.15 -21.36 -26.92
C ASN A 222 -11.37 -22.20 -25.91
N ASP A 223 -12.06 -23.06 -25.19
CA ASP A 223 -11.45 -23.93 -24.20
C ASP A 223 -12.17 -25.27 -24.08
N LEU A 224 -11.46 -26.29 -23.61
CA LEU A 224 -11.99 -27.64 -23.47
C LEU A 224 -11.21 -28.44 -22.44
N ASN A 225 -11.86 -29.45 -21.87
CA ASN A 225 -11.22 -30.36 -20.92
C ASN A 225 -10.42 -31.49 -21.62
N PRO A 226 -9.49 -32.16 -20.91
CA PRO A 226 -8.67 -33.26 -21.44
C PRO A 226 -9.45 -34.48 -21.95
N VAL A 227 -10.74 -34.58 -21.62
CA VAL A 227 -11.63 -35.69 -21.98
C VAL A 227 -11.77 -35.84 -23.50
N PHE A 228 -11.66 -34.75 -24.27
CA PHE A 228 -11.61 -34.80 -25.73
C PHE A 228 -10.46 -35.67 -26.25
N LYS A 229 -9.29 -35.59 -25.61
CA LYS A 229 -8.15 -36.43 -25.96
C LYS A 229 -8.40 -37.89 -25.60
N LEU A 230 -9.01 -38.14 -24.44
CA LEU A 230 -9.27 -39.49 -23.95
C LEU A 230 -10.31 -40.24 -24.80
N HIS A 231 -11.43 -39.57 -25.16
CA HIS A 231 -12.54 -40.22 -25.88
C HIS A 231 -12.48 -40.07 -27.40
N LEU A 232 -12.00 -38.94 -27.92
CA LEU A 232 -11.96 -38.65 -29.36
C LEU A 232 -10.55 -38.73 -29.97
N GLY A 233 -9.50 -38.80 -29.15
CA GLY A 233 -8.11 -38.97 -29.62
C GLY A 233 -7.45 -37.71 -30.20
N TYR A 234 -8.11 -36.55 -30.13
CA TYR A 234 -7.53 -35.27 -30.57
C TYR A 234 -6.64 -34.65 -29.49
N GLU A 235 -5.56 -34.00 -29.89
CA GLU A 235 -4.83 -33.13 -28.96
C GLU A 235 -5.64 -31.84 -28.72
N LEU A 236 -5.55 -31.28 -27.50
CA LEU A 236 -6.29 -30.07 -27.12
C LEU A 236 -6.02 -28.89 -28.07
N SER A 237 -4.77 -28.77 -28.55
CA SER A 237 -4.35 -27.76 -29.51
C SER A 237 -4.92 -27.97 -30.92
N GLU A 238 -5.34 -29.19 -31.27
CA GLU A 238 -5.97 -29.48 -32.57
C GLU A 238 -7.45 -29.15 -32.57
N VAL A 239 -8.07 -29.04 -31.39
CA VAL A 239 -9.50 -28.73 -31.20
C VAL A 239 -9.72 -27.25 -30.90
N ARG A 240 -8.85 -26.65 -30.08
CA ARG A 240 -8.95 -25.23 -29.73
C ARG A 240 -8.83 -24.36 -30.98
N GLY A 241 -9.75 -23.42 -31.13
CA GLY A 241 -9.82 -22.52 -32.27
C GLY A 241 -10.31 -23.17 -33.57
N LYS A 242 -10.96 -24.34 -33.49
CA LYS A 242 -11.72 -24.90 -34.62
C LYS A 242 -13.22 -24.75 -34.39
N HIS A 243 -13.98 -24.88 -35.47
CA HIS A 243 -15.42 -24.79 -35.45
C HIS A 243 -16.01 -26.08 -34.84
N MET A 244 -16.97 -25.97 -33.92
CA MET A 244 -17.54 -27.15 -33.24
C MET A 244 -18.10 -28.19 -34.22
N VAL A 245 -18.72 -27.71 -35.30
CA VAL A 245 -19.37 -28.55 -36.31
C VAL A 245 -18.38 -29.42 -37.10
N ASP A 246 -17.10 -29.03 -37.15
CA ASP A 246 -16.06 -29.81 -37.85
C ASP A 246 -15.85 -31.21 -37.24
N PHE A 247 -16.29 -31.41 -36.00
CA PHE A 247 -16.16 -32.67 -35.28
C PHE A 247 -17.45 -33.51 -35.28
N ILE A 248 -18.52 -33.00 -35.88
CA ILE A 248 -19.82 -33.68 -35.97
C ILE A 248 -19.90 -34.38 -37.34
N LYS A 249 -20.55 -35.55 -37.39
CA LYS A 249 -20.80 -36.26 -38.65
C LYS A 249 -21.57 -35.36 -39.63
N SER A 250 -21.11 -35.31 -40.88
CA SER A 250 -21.58 -34.36 -41.90
C SER A 250 -23.09 -34.40 -42.20
N GLU A 251 -23.75 -35.52 -41.98
CA GLU A 251 -25.21 -35.67 -42.16
C GLU A 251 -26.02 -35.01 -41.04
N GLU A 252 -25.42 -34.87 -39.85
CA GLU A 252 -26.05 -34.28 -38.66
C GLU A 252 -25.59 -32.83 -38.41
N ALA A 253 -24.47 -32.43 -39.04
CA ALA A 253 -23.94 -31.07 -39.13
C ALA A 253 -24.84 -30.15 -39.98
N THR A 254 -26.08 -29.96 -39.54
CA THR A 254 -27.08 -29.17 -40.27
C THR A 254 -26.92 -27.67 -40.03
N PRO A 255 -27.22 -26.81 -41.03
CA PRO A 255 -27.28 -25.36 -40.84
C PRO A 255 -28.28 -24.93 -39.76
N ASP A 256 -29.29 -25.76 -39.50
CA ASP A 256 -30.29 -25.53 -38.46
C ASP A 256 -29.66 -25.64 -37.06
N LEU A 257 -28.79 -26.62 -36.81
CA LEU A 257 -28.07 -26.75 -35.53
C LEU A 257 -27.19 -25.53 -35.25
N GLU A 258 -26.46 -25.02 -36.25
CA GLU A 258 -25.65 -23.80 -36.09
C GLU A 258 -26.50 -22.58 -35.75
N LYS A 259 -27.63 -22.44 -36.45
CA LYS A 259 -28.56 -21.33 -36.26
C LYS A 259 -29.17 -21.38 -34.86
N ASP A 260 -29.55 -22.57 -34.40
CA ASP A 260 -30.12 -22.77 -33.08
C ASP A 260 -29.11 -22.40 -31.99
N LEU A 261 -27.88 -22.88 -32.09
CA LEU A 261 -26.79 -22.54 -31.16
C LEU A 261 -26.45 -21.04 -31.15
N LYS A 262 -26.40 -20.39 -32.32
CA LYS A 262 -26.16 -18.94 -32.43
C LYS A 262 -27.31 -18.12 -31.85
N SER A 263 -28.54 -18.62 -31.93
CA SER A 263 -29.76 -17.92 -31.49
C SER A 263 -30.11 -18.07 -30.01
N LEU A 264 -29.31 -18.83 -29.24
CA LEU A 264 -29.54 -19.05 -27.82
C LEU A 264 -29.56 -17.73 -27.03
N GLN A 265 -30.59 -17.54 -26.23
CA GLN A 265 -30.65 -16.43 -25.28
C GLN A 265 -29.83 -16.74 -24.02
N ASP A 266 -29.45 -15.69 -23.29
CA ASP A 266 -28.74 -15.85 -22.02
C ASP A 266 -29.54 -16.72 -21.03
N ASP A 267 -28.82 -17.65 -20.38
CA ASP A 267 -29.34 -18.66 -19.46
C ASP A 267 -30.35 -19.66 -20.08
N GLN A 268 -30.49 -19.70 -21.41
CA GLN A 268 -31.26 -20.72 -22.12
C GLN A 268 -30.47 -22.03 -22.22
N VAL A 269 -31.14 -23.14 -21.85
CA VAL A 269 -30.61 -24.49 -22.00
C VAL A 269 -31.08 -25.07 -23.33
N TYR A 270 -30.14 -25.64 -24.08
CA TYR A 270 -30.42 -26.36 -25.32
C TYR A 270 -29.79 -27.74 -25.29
N GLU A 271 -30.58 -28.76 -25.59
CA GLU A 271 -30.17 -30.15 -25.56
C GLU A 271 -30.28 -30.75 -26.95
N PHE A 272 -29.24 -31.44 -27.39
CA PHE A 272 -29.22 -32.12 -28.68
C PHE A 272 -28.30 -33.34 -28.61
N SER A 273 -28.54 -34.32 -29.48
CA SER A 273 -27.66 -35.47 -29.62
C SER A 273 -26.99 -35.42 -30.99
N CYS A 274 -25.68 -35.67 -31.02
CA CYS A 274 -24.96 -35.77 -32.28
C CYS A 274 -23.86 -36.83 -32.21
N THR A 275 -23.54 -37.37 -33.38
CA THR A 275 -22.45 -38.30 -33.60
C THR A 275 -21.15 -37.53 -33.81
N MET A 276 -20.23 -37.64 -32.86
CA MET A 276 -18.90 -37.04 -32.93
C MET A 276 -17.94 -38.01 -33.63
N LEU A 277 -17.07 -37.44 -34.47
CA LEU A 277 -16.02 -38.16 -35.16
C LEU A 277 -14.74 -38.16 -34.33
N SER A 278 -14.14 -39.32 -34.11
CA SER A 278 -12.81 -39.44 -33.51
C SER A 278 -11.71 -39.24 -34.55
N LYS A 279 -10.48 -38.97 -34.08
CA LYS A 279 -9.30 -38.88 -34.95
C LYS A 279 -9.01 -40.18 -35.71
N SER A 280 -9.41 -41.33 -35.16
CA SER A 280 -9.28 -42.64 -35.81
C SER A 280 -10.43 -42.95 -36.77
N GLY A 281 -11.42 -42.06 -36.91
CA GLY A 281 -12.62 -42.25 -37.72
C GLY A 281 -13.72 -43.06 -37.02
N ALA A 282 -13.62 -43.30 -35.71
CA ALA A 282 -14.70 -43.92 -34.94
C ALA A 282 -15.83 -42.92 -34.72
N GLU A 283 -17.07 -43.41 -34.82
CA GLU A 283 -18.27 -42.61 -34.62
C GLU A 283 -18.86 -42.92 -33.24
N THR A 284 -19.05 -41.88 -32.42
CA THR A 284 -19.59 -42.02 -31.06
C THR A 284 -20.72 -41.02 -30.82
N ILE A 285 -21.85 -41.49 -30.31
CA ILE A 285 -23.02 -40.64 -30.03
C ILE A 285 -22.85 -39.97 -28.67
N PHE A 286 -22.92 -38.64 -28.66
CA PHE A 286 -22.92 -37.82 -27.46
C PHE A 286 -24.23 -37.06 -27.33
N HIS A 287 -24.74 -37.00 -26.09
CA HIS A 287 -25.83 -36.12 -25.72
C HIS A 287 -25.25 -34.83 -25.14
N TRP A 288 -25.45 -33.72 -25.84
CA TRP A 288 -24.96 -32.40 -25.50
C TRP A 288 -26.01 -31.57 -24.76
N VAL A 289 -25.54 -30.82 -23.77
CA VAL A 289 -26.28 -29.77 -23.09
C VAL A 289 -25.46 -28.49 -23.22
N ALA A 290 -26.05 -27.46 -23.82
CA ALA A 290 -25.44 -26.17 -24.07
C ALA A 290 -26.20 -25.07 -23.31
N ILE A 291 -25.46 -24.15 -22.68
CA ILE A 291 -26.02 -22.98 -21.98
C ILE A 291 -25.27 -21.73 -22.44
N ALA A 292 -25.99 -20.76 -22.98
CA ALA A 292 -25.41 -19.49 -23.40
C ALA A 292 -25.40 -18.48 -22.24
N LYS A 293 -24.30 -17.74 -22.08
CA LYS A 293 -24.17 -16.65 -21.11
C LYS A 293 -23.18 -15.60 -21.60
N ASN A 294 -23.63 -14.36 -21.76
CA ASN A 294 -22.82 -13.22 -22.20
C ASN A 294 -22.10 -13.47 -23.55
N GLY A 295 -22.76 -14.12 -24.52
CA GLY A 295 -22.16 -14.42 -25.83
C GLY A 295 -21.17 -15.59 -25.82
N ILE A 296 -21.11 -16.37 -24.74
CA ILE A 296 -20.29 -17.57 -24.61
C ILE A 296 -21.20 -18.76 -24.32
N ILE A 297 -21.02 -19.85 -25.05
CA ILE A 297 -21.73 -21.11 -24.84
C ILE A 297 -20.85 -22.03 -23.99
N HIS A 298 -21.40 -22.47 -22.86
CA HIS A 298 -20.84 -23.53 -22.04
C HIS A 298 -21.55 -24.83 -22.42
N ALA A 299 -20.82 -25.78 -22.99
CA ALA A 299 -21.38 -27.03 -23.47
C ALA A 299 -20.73 -28.24 -22.77
N SER A 300 -21.56 -29.19 -22.36
CA SER A 300 -21.12 -30.48 -21.82
C SER A 300 -21.78 -31.63 -22.57
N ALA A 301 -21.03 -32.67 -22.89
CA ALA A 301 -21.52 -33.86 -23.57
C ALA A 301 -21.27 -35.12 -22.75
N ARG A 302 -22.29 -35.98 -22.69
CA ARG A 302 -22.22 -37.33 -22.12
C ARG A 302 -22.29 -38.37 -23.19
N MET A 303 -21.45 -39.38 -23.09
CA MET A 303 -21.51 -40.56 -23.95
C MET A 303 -22.74 -41.38 -23.58
N ASN A 304 -23.60 -41.69 -24.55
CA ASN A 304 -24.68 -42.65 -24.33
C ASN A 304 -24.06 -44.05 -24.34
N ILE A 305 -23.95 -44.66 -23.15
CA ILE A 305 -23.58 -46.06 -23.02
C ILE A 305 -24.86 -46.88 -23.22
N CYS A 306 -25.00 -47.50 -24.38
CA CYS A 306 -25.99 -48.57 -24.59
C CYS A 306 -25.62 -49.81 -23.77
#